data_AF-A0A562LMH5-F1
#
_entry.id   AF-A0A562LMH5-F1
#
_cell.length_a   1.000
_cell.length_b   1.000
_cell.length_c   1.000
_cell.angle_alpha   90.00
_cell.angle_beta   90.00
_cell.angle_gamma   90.00
#
_symmetry.space_group_name_H-M   'P 1'
#
loop_
_entity.id
_entity.type
_entity.pdbx_description
1 polymer ?
#
loop_
_entity_poly.entity_id
_entity_poly.type
_entity_poly.pdbx_seq_one_letter_code
_entity_poly.pdbx_strand_id
1 'polypeptide(L)'
;MFEGIKKRWAEARAIEANKEVVDVLQRFNRMDALDQQLVTRAFEAMTSEIPDSLSNSEKAEMAKGIMKAARAAFSTRGDNLMAHTSRVSAFGGALVSLYLECQTLPGEQAIRTVALIDDWKRRTVG
;
A
#
# COMPACT_ATOMS: atom_id res chain seq x y z
N MET A 1 -7.85 14.49 27.57
CA MET A 1 -7.63 13.03 27.77
C MET A 1 -7.82 12.23 26.47
N PHE A 2 -8.84 12.50 25.67
CA PHE A 2 -9.09 11.81 24.39
C PHE A 2 -8.02 12.01 23.31
N GLU A 3 -7.38 13.17 23.22
CA GLU A 3 -6.35 13.43 22.19
C GLU A 3 -5.08 12.58 22.38
N GLY A 4 -4.66 12.35 23.62
CA GLY A 4 -3.51 11.50 23.92
C GLY A 4 -3.74 10.03 23.51
N ILE A 5 -4.97 9.55 23.65
CA ILE A 5 -5.36 8.19 23.22
C ILE A 5 -5.38 8.11 21.69
N LYS A 6 -5.99 9.08 21.01
CA LYS A 6 -6.02 9.15 19.54
C LYS A 6 -4.61 9.23 18.94
N LYS A 7 -3.73 10.05 19.52
CA LYS A 7 -2.33 10.16 19.09
C LYS A 7 -1.56 8.85 19.26
N ARG A 8 -1.73 8.18 20.41
CA ARG A 8 -1.08 6.87 20.66
C ARG A 8 -1.60 5.78 19.73
N TRP A 9 -2.89 5.78 19.43
CA TRP A 9 -3.49 4.85 18.47
C TRP A 9 -2.96 5.08 17.06
N ALA A 10 -2.92 6.34 16.60
CA ALA A 10 -2.40 6.70 15.28
C ALA A 10 -0.93 6.28 15.12
N GLU A 11 -0.11 6.53 16.14
CA GLU A 11 1.30 6.11 16.14
C GLU A 11 1.43 4.58 16.10
N ALA A 12 0.64 3.85 16.89
CA ALA A 12 0.67 2.39 16.89
C ALA A 12 0.26 1.82 15.52
N ARG A 13 -0.78 2.40 14.88
CA ARG A 13 -1.20 1.99 13.53
C ARG A 13 -0.12 2.31 12.49
N ALA A 14 0.54 3.47 12.59
CA ALA A 14 1.64 3.82 11.69
C ALA A 14 2.85 2.87 11.81
N ILE A 15 3.16 2.39 13.01
CA ILE A 15 4.20 1.36 13.23
C ILE A 15 3.81 0.04 12.56
N GLU A 16 2.55 -0.37 12.67
CA GLU A 16 2.05 -1.58 12.02
C GLU A 16 2.07 -1.45 10.49
N ALA A 17 1.57 -0.34 9.96
CA ALA A 17 1.60 -0.05 8.53
C ALA A 17 3.03 -0.08 7.98
N ASN A 18 4.01 0.44 8.73
CA ASN A 18 5.41 0.35 8.33
C ASN A 18 5.90 -1.10 8.20
N LYS A 19 5.54 -1.98 9.15
CA LYS A 19 5.90 -3.40 9.09
C LYS A 19 5.27 -4.07 7.86
N GLU A 20 4.02 -3.75 7.56
CA GLU A 20 3.31 -4.26 6.38
C GLU A 20 4.00 -3.79 5.08
N VAL A 21 4.36 -2.50 4.99
CA VAL A 21 5.12 -1.97 3.84
C VAL A 21 6.44 -2.70 3.69
N VAL A 22 7.21 -2.85 4.78
CA VAL A 22 8.50 -3.55 4.73
C VAL A 22 8.34 -5.00 4.29
N ASP A 23 7.34 -5.73 4.78
CA ASP A 23 7.07 -7.11 4.32
C ASP A 23 6.73 -7.16 2.83
N VAL A 24 5.86 -6.27 2.35
CA VAL A 24 5.52 -6.19 0.93
C VAL A 24 6.75 -5.88 0.07
N LEU A 25 7.57 -4.91 0.45
CA LEU A 25 8.79 -4.57 -0.28
C LEU A 25 9.83 -5.70 -0.25
N GLN A 26 9.96 -6.42 0.87
CA GLN A 26 10.83 -7.60 0.93
C GLN A 26 10.37 -8.72 0.01
N ARG A 27 9.06 -8.95 -0.11
CA ARG A 27 8.50 -9.92 -1.05
C ARG A 27 8.71 -9.48 -2.49
N PHE A 28 8.46 -8.20 -2.80
CA PHE A 28 8.74 -7.61 -4.10
C PHE A 28 10.19 -7.84 -4.53
N ASN A 29 11.17 -7.58 -3.66
CA ASN A 29 12.59 -7.77 -3.99
C ASN A 29 13.00 -9.24 -4.24
N ARG A 30 12.15 -10.21 -3.85
CA ARG A 30 12.37 -11.64 -4.11
C ARG A 30 11.64 -12.15 -5.35
N MET A 31 10.78 -11.32 -5.96
CA MET A 31 10.07 -11.66 -7.19
C MET A 31 11.01 -11.58 -8.39
N ASP A 32 10.67 -12.31 -9.45
CA ASP A 32 11.35 -12.12 -10.74
C ASP A 32 11.02 -10.77 -11.38
N ALA A 33 11.75 -10.41 -12.44
CA ALA A 33 11.62 -9.10 -13.08
C ALA A 33 10.22 -8.84 -13.67
N LEU A 34 9.53 -9.87 -14.15
CA LEU A 34 8.20 -9.74 -14.74
C LEU A 34 7.17 -9.47 -13.65
N ASP A 35 7.24 -10.20 -12.55
CA ASP A 35 6.40 -9.99 -11.39
C ASP A 35 6.64 -8.62 -10.74
N GLN A 36 7.89 -8.18 -10.64
CA GLN A 36 8.22 -6.83 -10.19
C GLN A 36 7.57 -5.75 -11.10
N GLN A 37 7.64 -5.92 -12.43
CA GLN A 37 6.97 -5.00 -13.36
C GLN A 37 5.45 -4.98 -13.18
N LEU A 38 4.82 -6.13 -12.92
CA LEU A 38 3.38 -6.20 -12.64
C LEU A 38 3.00 -5.42 -11.38
N VAL A 39 3.77 -5.58 -10.30
CA VAL A 39 3.57 -4.82 -9.05
C VAL A 39 3.70 -3.34 -9.29
N THR A 40 4.77 -2.90 -9.96
CA THR A 40 5.02 -1.49 -10.25
C THR A 40 3.91 -0.88 -11.10
N ARG A 41 3.50 -1.54 -12.19
CA ARG A 41 2.41 -1.04 -13.04
C ARG A 41 1.07 -0.98 -12.32
N ALA A 42 0.76 -1.97 -11.48
CA ALA A 42 -0.46 -1.96 -10.68
C ALA A 42 -0.47 -0.78 -9.71
N PHE A 43 0.67 -0.50 -9.07
CA PHE A 43 0.83 0.67 -8.21
C PHE A 43 0.65 1.97 -9.00
N GLU A 44 1.33 2.15 -10.13
CA GLU A 44 1.24 3.33 -10.97
C GLU A 44 -0.19 3.59 -11.45
N ALA A 45 -0.84 2.58 -12.03
CA ALA A 45 -2.21 2.68 -12.52
C ALA A 45 -3.16 3.15 -11.41
N MET A 46 -3.12 2.48 -10.25
CA MET A 46 -3.96 2.87 -9.11
C MET A 46 -3.62 4.27 -8.61
N THR A 47 -2.35 4.66 -8.51
CA THR A 47 -2.00 6.03 -8.07
C THR A 47 -2.37 7.12 -9.07
N SER A 48 -2.35 6.83 -10.37
CA SER A 48 -2.74 7.78 -11.42
C SER A 48 -4.24 8.06 -11.46
N GLU A 49 -5.05 7.13 -10.95
CA GLU A 49 -6.50 7.26 -10.87
C GLU A 49 -6.97 7.94 -9.57
N ILE A 50 -6.07 8.18 -8.61
CA ILE A 50 -6.39 8.83 -7.33
C ILE A 50 -6.41 10.35 -7.53
N PRO A 51 -7.54 11.04 -7.27
CA PRO A 51 -7.59 12.50 -7.34
C PRO A 51 -6.71 13.15 -6.26
N ASP A 52 -5.96 14.20 -6.63
CA ASP A 52 -5.14 14.95 -5.68
C ASP A 52 -5.98 15.67 -4.60
N SER A 53 -7.25 15.96 -4.91
CA SER A 53 -8.18 16.72 -4.06
C SER A 53 -8.93 15.90 -3.02
N LEU A 54 -8.60 14.62 -2.82
CA LEU A 54 -9.32 13.78 -1.85
C LEU A 54 -9.13 14.28 -0.41
N SER A 55 -10.24 14.39 0.32
CA SER A 55 -10.23 14.59 1.77
C SER A 55 -9.63 13.38 2.50
N ASN A 56 -9.17 13.57 3.74
CA ASN A 56 -8.64 12.47 4.54
C ASN A 56 -9.66 11.34 4.75
N SER A 57 -10.95 11.65 4.88
CA SER A 57 -12.00 10.63 4.98
C SER A 57 -12.13 9.80 3.71
N GLU A 58 -12.05 10.43 2.53
CA GLU A 58 -12.15 9.73 1.25
C GLU A 58 -10.91 8.87 1.00
N LYS A 59 -9.71 9.37 1.35
CA LYS A 59 -8.47 8.58 1.30
C LYS A 59 -8.55 7.34 2.19
N ALA A 60 -9.08 7.45 3.40
CA ALA A 60 -9.23 6.33 4.31
C ALA A 60 -10.22 5.27 3.79
N GLU A 61 -11.38 5.70 3.26
CA GLU A 61 -12.35 4.77 2.66
C GLU A 61 -11.79 4.09 1.40
N MET A 62 -11.07 4.83 0.55
CA MET A 62 -10.42 4.29 -0.63
C MET A 62 -9.33 3.28 -0.26
N ALA A 63 -8.46 3.62 0.71
CA ALA A 63 -7.44 2.72 1.23
C ALA A 63 -8.05 1.39 1.69
N LYS A 64 -9.15 1.43 2.43
CA LYS A 64 -9.88 0.25 2.89
C LYS A 64 -10.47 -0.57 1.73
N GLY A 65 -11.04 0.09 0.73
CA GLY A 65 -11.56 -0.55 -0.48
C GLY A 65 -10.48 -1.28 -1.26
N ILE A 66 -9.34 -0.64 -1.49
CA ILE A 66 -8.18 -1.20 -2.18
C ILE A 66 -7.61 -2.39 -1.40
N MET A 67 -7.43 -2.27 -0.08
CA MET A 67 -6.93 -3.38 0.75
C MET A 67 -7.87 -4.58 0.70
N LYS A 68 -9.19 -4.34 0.71
CA LYS A 68 -10.19 -5.42 0.58
C LYS A 68 -10.06 -6.15 -0.76
N ALA A 69 -9.89 -5.41 -1.86
CA ALA A 69 -9.67 -5.99 -3.18
C ALA A 69 -8.35 -6.79 -3.25
N ALA A 70 -7.26 -6.25 -2.69
CA ALA A 70 -5.97 -6.93 -2.63
C ALA A 70 -6.06 -8.26 -1.84
N ARG A 71 -6.74 -8.26 -0.68
CA ARG A 71 -6.97 -9.48 0.12
C ARG A 71 -7.77 -10.53 -0.63
N ALA A 72 -8.80 -10.10 -1.38
CA ALA A 72 -9.57 -11.02 -2.23
C ALA A 72 -8.69 -11.63 -3.32
N ALA A 73 -7.86 -10.80 -3.97
CA ALA A 73 -6.92 -11.26 -4.99
C ALA A 73 -5.89 -12.25 -4.43
N PHE A 74 -5.29 -11.98 -3.26
CA PHE A 74 -4.40 -12.93 -2.56
C PHE A 74 -5.06 -14.27 -2.23
N SER A 75 -6.38 -14.27 -2.02
CA SER A 75 -7.16 -15.48 -1.72
C SER A 75 -7.60 -16.25 -2.97
N THR A 76 -7.34 -15.72 -4.17
CA THR A 76 -7.68 -16.37 -5.44
C THR A 76 -6.92 -17.68 -5.59
N ARG A 77 -7.65 -18.79 -5.69
CA ARG A 77 -7.08 -20.13 -5.91
C ARG A 77 -6.87 -20.39 -7.39
N GLY A 78 -5.84 -21.18 -7.70
CA GLY A 78 -5.54 -21.63 -9.07
C GLY A 78 -4.11 -21.29 -9.49
N ASP A 79 -3.55 -22.15 -10.34
CA ASP A 79 -2.18 -22.07 -10.85
C ASP A 79 -2.12 -21.58 -12.30
N ASN A 80 -3.21 -20.96 -12.77
CA ASN A 80 -3.25 -20.34 -14.09
C ASN A 80 -2.66 -18.92 -14.06
N LEU A 81 -2.27 -18.43 -15.24
CA LEU A 81 -1.65 -17.11 -15.42
C LEU A 81 -2.52 -15.97 -14.85
N MET A 82 -3.84 -16.03 -15.00
CA MET A 82 -4.73 -14.98 -14.49
C MET A 82 -4.73 -14.90 -12.96
N ALA A 83 -4.78 -16.06 -12.29
CA ALA A 83 -4.71 -16.14 -10.84
C ALA A 83 -3.34 -15.66 -10.32
N HIS A 84 -2.25 -16.01 -11.02
CA HIS A 84 -0.91 -15.52 -10.71
C HIS A 84 -0.81 -13.99 -10.83
N THR A 85 -1.14 -13.44 -12.00
CA THR A 85 -1.12 -12.00 -12.26
C THR A 85 -1.97 -11.23 -11.26
N SER A 86 -3.17 -11.73 -10.92
CA SER A 86 -4.04 -11.10 -9.93
C SER A 86 -3.39 -11.03 -8.54
N ARG A 87 -2.78 -12.13 -8.08
CA ARG A 87 -2.06 -12.18 -6.79
C ARG A 87 -0.83 -11.28 -6.77
N VAL A 88 -0.08 -11.23 -7.86
CA VAL A 88 1.12 -10.38 -7.95
C VAL A 88 0.74 -8.89 -7.98
N SER A 89 -0.21 -8.49 -8.83
CA SER A 89 -0.68 -7.10 -8.89
C SER A 89 -1.30 -6.61 -7.56
N ALA A 90 -1.82 -7.52 -6.73
CA ALA A 90 -2.35 -7.18 -5.41
C ALA A 90 -1.31 -6.61 -4.45
N PHE A 91 -0.01 -6.89 -4.63
CA PHE A 91 1.04 -6.22 -3.86
C PHE A 91 1.13 -4.72 -4.19
N GLY A 92 0.93 -4.34 -5.45
CA GLY A 92 0.85 -2.93 -5.85
C GLY A 92 -0.33 -2.23 -5.18
N GLY A 93 -1.50 -2.87 -5.19
CA GLY A 93 -2.67 -2.35 -4.48
C GLY A 93 -2.49 -2.26 -2.96
N ALA A 94 -1.83 -3.24 -2.34
CA ALA A 94 -1.51 -3.18 -0.91
C ALA A 94 -0.62 -1.98 -0.58
N LEU A 95 0.39 -1.68 -1.41
CA LEU A 95 1.23 -0.48 -1.24
C LEU A 95 0.43 0.82 -1.38
N VAL A 96 -0.46 0.93 -2.37
CA VAL A 96 -1.32 2.12 -2.52
C VAL A 96 -2.24 2.32 -1.33
N SER A 97 -2.84 1.24 -0.83
CA SER A 97 -3.68 1.29 0.36
C SER A 97 -2.91 1.80 1.58
N LEU A 98 -1.73 1.23 1.86
CA LEU A 98 -0.89 1.63 2.99
C LEU A 98 -0.38 3.06 2.85
N TYR A 99 -0.06 3.49 1.62
CA TYR A 99 0.32 4.86 1.30
C TYR A 99 -0.79 5.85 1.66
N LEU A 100 -2.01 5.62 1.13
CA LEU A 100 -3.17 6.46 1.41
C LEU A 100 -3.50 6.49 2.90
N GLU A 101 -3.51 5.33 3.56
CA GLU A 101 -3.77 5.26 4.98
C GLU A 101 -2.78 6.09 5.80
N CYS A 102 -1.47 5.94 5.54
CA CYS A 102 -0.44 6.67 6.25
C CYS A 102 -0.51 8.18 6.00
N GLN A 103 -0.97 8.63 4.83
CA GLN A 103 -1.23 10.06 4.60
C GLN A 103 -2.34 10.63 5.49
N THR A 104 -3.26 9.79 6.00
CA THR A 104 -4.35 10.23 6.88
C THR A 104 -3.97 10.21 8.36
N LEU A 105 -2.88 9.52 8.72
CA LEU A 105 -2.44 9.34 10.09
C LEU A 105 -1.46 10.46 10.51
N PRO A 106 -1.66 11.11 11.66
CA PRO A 106 -0.64 11.98 12.22
C PRO A 106 0.49 11.17 12.86
N GLY A 107 1.72 11.66 12.77
CA GLY A 107 2.87 11.08 13.48
C GLY A 107 4.10 10.94 12.61
N GLU A 108 5.27 10.88 13.25
CA GLU A 108 6.55 10.77 12.55
C GLU A 108 6.67 9.44 11.80
N GLN A 109 6.16 8.36 12.39
CA GLN A 109 6.22 7.05 11.76
C GLN A 109 5.35 6.96 10.48
N ALA A 110 4.21 7.65 10.46
CA ALA A 110 3.37 7.73 9.26
C ALA A 110 4.10 8.44 8.12
N ILE A 111 4.73 9.58 8.42
CA ILE A 111 5.54 10.36 7.46
C ILE A 111 6.69 9.51 6.92
N ARG A 112 7.42 8.82 7.80
CA ARG A 112 8.53 7.93 7.40
C ARG A 112 8.04 6.78 6.50
N THR A 113 6.84 6.26 6.76
CA THR A 113 6.27 5.16 5.96
C THR A 113 5.84 5.63 4.57
N VAL A 114 5.23 6.81 4.47
CA VAL A 114 4.95 7.48 3.18
C VAL A 114 6.27 7.69 2.40
N ALA A 115 7.28 8.27 3.04
CA ALA A 115 8.58 8.53 2.42
C ALA A 115 9.29 7.24 1.94
N LEU A 116 9.13 6.13 2.67
CA LEU A 116 9.66 4.83 2.27
C LEU A 116 9.02 4.33 0.96
N ILE A 117 7.70 4.47 0.82
CA ILE A 117 6.97 4.10 -0.40
C ILE A 117 7.37 5.02 -1.56
N ASP A 118 7.48 6.33 -1.33
CA ASP A 118 7.93 7.28 -2.35
C ASP A 118 9.36 6.98 -2.82
N ASP A 119 10.26 6.63 -1.89
CA ASP A 119 11.63 6.28 -2.23
C ASP A 119 11.72 4.97 -3.03
N TRP A 120 10.94 3.96 -2.65
CA TRP A 120 10.79 2.74 -3.45
C TRP A 120 10.29 3.08 -4.86
N LYS A 121 9.20 3.84 -4.97
CA LYS A 121 8.63 4.27 -6.27
C LYS A 121 9.68 4.91 -7.16
N ARG A 122 10.46 5.86 -6.62
CA ARG A 122 11.52 6.55 -7.39
C ARG A 122 12.59 5.60 -7.94
N ARG A 123 12.88 4.49 -7.26
CA ARG A 123 13.92 3.53 -7.67
C ARG A 123 13.43 2.50 -8.68
N THR A 124 12.12 2.24 -8.73
CA THR A 124 11.53 1.20 -9.58
C THR A 124 10.77 1.74 -10.78
N VAL A 125 10.31 2.99 -10.72
CA VAL A 125 9.59 3.68 -11.80
C VAL A 125 10.47 4.67 -12.56
N GLY A 126 11.42 5.30 -11.86
CA GLY A 126 12.35 6.29 -12.44
C GLY A 126 13.53 5.65 -13.13
#